data_AF-A0A2N8SSZ3-F1
#
_entry.id   AF-A0A2N8SSZ3-F1
#
_cell.length_a   1.000
_cell.length_b   1.000
_cell.length_c   1.000
_cell.angle_alpha   90.00
_cell.angle_beta   90.00
_cell.angle_gamma   90.00
#
_symmetry.space_group_name_H-M   'P 1'
#
loop_
_entity.id
_entity.type
_entity.pdbx_description
1 polymer ?
#
loop_
_entity_poly.entity_id
_entity_poly.type
_entity_poly.pdbx_seq_one_letter_code
_entity_poly.pdbx_strand_id
1 'polypeptide(L)'
;MIWHLIAAIVAAVAGAGIALLLRSLTRKRLPKWIIPVFAGLGMLSYTIHYEYTWFEAKQARLPEGTVVVASEKGEMLWRPWTMMYPMPLSYTVLDRANAQIQDTDQGRVARFVLYRFDKQHLMSTVVSQRYQLICAEKAMFKLNDAGQAKVETLTELQADSPLFQRICGADPR
;
A
#
# COMPACT_ATOMS: atom_id res chain seq x y z
N MET A 1 -5.01 12.27 14.40
CA MET A 1 -6.40 12.71 14.12
C MET A 1 -6.49 14.23 14.06
N ILE A 2 -6.18 14.98 15.14
CA ILE A 2 -6.35 16.45 15.17
C ILE A 2 -5.50 17.23 14.13
N TRP A 3 -4.27 16.77 13.86
CA TRP A 3 -3.40 17.40 12.87
C TRP A 3 -3.97 17.42 11.45
N HIS A 4 -4.76 16.41 11.06
CA HIS A 4 -5.38 16.36 9.74
C HIS A 4 -6.51 17.39 9.61
N LEU A 5 -7.26 17.64 10.69
CA LEU A 5 -8.30 18.66 10.71
C LEU A 5 -7.69 20.06 10.58
N ILE A 6 -6.61 20.32 11.32
CA ILE A 6 -5.88 21.59 11.25
C ILE A 6 -5.34 21.81 9.83
N ALA A 7 -4.67 20.80 9.26
CA ALA A 7 -4.12 20.90 7.90
C ALA A 7 -5.22 21.09 6.85
N ALA A 8 -6.37 20.43 6.99
CA ALA A 8 -7.52 20.62 6.11
C ALA A 8 -8.11 22.04 6.20
N ILE A 9 -8.25 22.59 7.42
CA ILE A 9 -8.70 23.97 7.63
C ILE A 9 -7.72 24.96 7.02
N VAL A 10 -6.41 24.77 7.25
CA VAL A 10 -5.37 25.61 6.67
C VAL A 10 -5.40 25.55 5.13
N ALA A 11 -5.56 24.36 4.55
CA ALA A 11 -5.69 24.19 3.10
C ALA A 11 -6.96 24.88 2.54
N ALA A 12 -8.07 24.83 3.27
CA ALA A 12 -9.29 25.54 2.90
C ALA A 12 -9.12 27.07 2.93
N VAL A 13 -8.46 27.59 3.97
CA VAL A 13 -8.14 29.02 4.09
C VAL A 13 -7.17 29.45 2.98
N ALA A 14 -6.15 28.64 2.68
CA ALA A 14 -5.22 28.90 1.59
C ALA A 14 -5.94 28.94 0.23
N GLY A 15 -6.84 27.98 -0.03
CA GLY A 15 -7.70 27.97 -1.22
C GLY A 15 -8.57 29.22 -1.32
N ALA A 16 -9.25 29.60 -0.24
CA ALA A 16 -10.02 30.84 -0.17
C ALA A 16 -9.15 32.08 -0.45
N GLY A 17 -7.92 32.11 0.07
CA GLY A 17 -6.94 33.16 -0.18
C GLY A 17 -6.56 33.28 -1.65
N ILE A 18 -6.35 32.16 -2.35
CA ILE A 18 -6.09 32.12 -3.80
C ILE A 18 -7.27 32.70 -4.58
N ALA A 19 -8.51 32.33 -4.21
CA ALA A 19 -9.71 32.90 -4.83
C ALA A 19 -9.86 34.42 -4.59
N LEU A 20 -9.53 34.90 -3.39
CA LEU A 20 -9.53 36.34 -3.09
C LEU A 20 -8.47 37.08 -3.91
N LEU A 21 -7.28 36.50 -4.05
CA LEU A 21 -6.19 37.06 -4.86
C LEU A 21 -6.58 37.12 -6.34
N LEU A 22 -7.13 36.04 -6.90
CA LEU A 22 -7.67 35.99 -8.26
C LEU A 22 -8.76 37.04 -8.47
N ARG A 23 -9.69 37.18 -7.52
CA ARG A 23 -10.75 38.20 -7.56
C ARG A 23 -10.20 39.62 -7.50
N SER A 24 -9.14 39.85 -6.73
CA SER A 24 -8.46 41.14 -6.66
C SER A 24 -7.78 41.49 -7.99
N LEU A 25 -7.00 40.56 -8.55
CA LEU A 25 -6.30 40.72 -9.83
C LEU A 25 -7.26 40.92 -11.01
N THR A 26 -8.41 40.24 -11.00
CA THR A 26 -9.46 40.39 -12.03
C THR A 26 -10.35 41.61 -11.81
N ARG A 27 -9.98 42.55 -10.92
CA ARG A 27 -10.74 43.76 -10.60
C ARG A 27 -12.20 43.44 -10.24
N LYS A 28 -12.40 42.38 -9.45
CA LYS A 28 -13.70 41.89 -8.94
C LYS A 28 -14.68 41.38 -10.00
N ARG A 29 -14.24 41.06 -11.23
CA ARG A 29 -15.08 40.47 -12.28
C ARG A 29 -15.57 39.05 -11.98
N LEU A 30 -14.81 38.29 -11.19
CA LEU A 30 -15.21 36.94 -10.77
C LEU A 30 -16.39 36.99 -9.79
N PRO A 31 -17.27 35.96 -9.73
CA PRO A 31 -18.38 35.90 -8.78
C PRO A 31 -17.91 35.61 -7.35
N LYS A 32 -18.74 35.92 -6.34
CA LYS A 32 -18.38 35.70 -4.92
C LYS A 32 -18.33 34.22 -4.53
N TRP A 33 -19.04 33.36 -5.26
CA TRP A 33 -19.10 31.92 -4.99
C TRP A 33 -17.78 31.18 -5.32
N ILE A 34 -16.84 31.82 -6.00
CA ILE A 34 -15.52 31.22 -6.26
C ILE A 34 -14.71 31.00 -4.97
N ILE A 35 -14.95 31.82 -3.93
CA ILE A 35 -14.25 31.73 -2.65
C ILE A 35 -14.57 30.39 -1.95
N PRO A 36 -15.84 30.02 -1.68
CA PRO A 36 -16.15 28.71 -1.10
C PRO A 36 -15.78 27.53 -2.01
N VAL A 37 -15.83 27.69 -3.33
CA VAL A 37 -15.38 26.65 -4.28
C VAL A 37 -13.89 26.36 -4.11
N PHE A 38 -13.04 27.39 -4.12
CA PHE A 38 -11.60 27.19 -3.94
C PHE A 38 -11.25 26.73 -2.51
N ALA A 39 -12.02 27.13 -1.50
CA ALA A 39 -11.86 26.60 -0.16
C ALA A 39 -12.13 25.07 -0.12
N GLY A 40 -13.22 24.62 -0.76
CA GLY A 40 -13.54 23.21 -0.91
C GLY A 40 -12.49 22.45 -1.72
N LEU A 41 -12.01 23.03 -2.82
CA LEU A 41 -10.92 22.45 -3.62
C LEU A 41 -9.61 22.35 -2.83
N GLY A 42 -9.28 23.34 -1.99
CA GLY A 42 -8.11 23.29 -1.12
C GLY A 42 -8.21 22.13 -0.13
N MET A 43 -9.37 21.97 0.51
CA MET A 43 -9.63 20.85 1.42
C MET A 43 -9.55 19.50 0.71
N LEU A 44 -10.19 19.37 -0.46
CA LEU A 44 -10.17 18.14 -1.26
C LEU A 44 -8.75 17.79 -1.73
N SER A 45 -7.99 18.78 -2.18
CA SER A 45 -6.61 18.59 -2.63
C SER A 45 -5.73 18.07 -1.50
N TYR A 46 -5.90 18.60 -0.28
CA TYR A 46 -5.22 18.07 0.90
C TYR A 46 -5.59 16.60 1.16
N THR A 47 -6.88 16.25 1.10
CA THR A 47 -7.33 14.87 1.29
C THR A 47 -6.72 13.92 0.26
N ILE A 48 -6.76 14.30 -1.02
CA ILE A 48 -6.13 13.51 -2.10
C ILE A 48 -4.63 13.36 -1.83
N HIS A 49 -3.92 14.45 -1.55
CA HIS A 49 -2.49 14.40 -1.29
C HIS A 49 -2.13 13.47 -0.11
N TYR A 50 -2.86 13.59 0.99
CA TYR A 50 -2.65 12.73 2.16
C TYR A 50 -2.91 11.26 1.86
N GLU A 51 -3.92 10.98 1.04
CA GLU A 51 -4.24 9.62 0.65
C GLU A 51 -3.14 8.98 -0.18
N TYR A 52 -2.61 9.68 -1.17
CA TYR A 52 -1.58 9.13 -2.06
C TYR A 52 -0.22 8.98 -1.36
N THR A 53 0.14 9.92 -0.48
CA THR A 53 1.41 9.87 0.28
C THR A 53 1.41 8.86 1.42
N TRP A 54 0.24 8.32 1.80
CA TRP A 54 0.13 7.33 2.87
C TRP A 54 1.00 6.09 2.62
N PHE A 55 1.07 5.60 1.38
CA PHE A 55 1.81 4.38 1.06
C PHE A 55 3.31 4.55 1.33
N GLU A 56 3.92 5.60 0.78
CA GLU A 56 5.33 5.93 0.97
C GLU A 56 5.65 6.14 2.46
N ALA A 57 4.79 6.88 3.17
CA ALA A 57 4.95 7.14 4.60
C ALA A 57 4.86 5.86 5.46
N LYS A 58 4.07 4.87 5.05
CA LYS A 58 3.99 3.56 5.73
C LYS A 58 5.17 2.67 5.38
N GLN A 59 5.59 2.68 4.12
CA GLN A 59 6.74 1.91 3.66
C GLN A 59 8.02 2.35 4.37
N ALA A 60 8.21 3.66 4.55
CA ALA A 60 9.37 4.23 5.25
C ALA A 60 9.45 3.85 6.75
N ARG A 61 8.37 3.31 7.34
CA ARG A 61 8.33 2.87 8.74
C ARG A 61 8.44 1.35 8.90
N LEU A 62 8.60 0.61 7.80
CA LEU A 62 8.80 -0.83 7.87
C LEU A 62 10.18 -1.14 8.48
N PRO A 63 10.31 -2.19 9.31
CA PRO A 63 11.60 -2.62 9.83
C PRO A 63 12.62 -2.91 8.72
N GLU A 64 13.90 -2.66 9.02
CA GLU A 64 15.01 -3.03 8.14
C GLU A 64 14.94 -4.53 7.84
N GLY A 65 14.97 -4.90 6.56
CA GLY A 65 14.84 -6.30 6.09
C GLY A 65 13.45 -6.71 5.57
N THR A 66 12.46 -5.82 5.58
CA THR A 66 11.15 -6.08 4.96
C THR A 66 11.13 -5.63 3.50
N VAL A 67 10.72 -6.49 2.56
CA VAL A 67 10.75 -6.20 1.12
C VAL A 67 9.33 -6.26 0.53
N VAL A 68 8.92 -5.24 -0.21
CA VAL A 68 7.63 -5.24 -0.92
C VAL A 68 7.68 -6.23 -2.08
N VAL A 69 6.81 -7.24 -2.06
CA VAL A 69 6.77 -8.32 -3.05
C VAL A 69 5.58 -8.22 -4.01
N ALA A 70 4.52 -7.51 -3.62
CA ALA A 70 3.38 -7.21 -4.48
C ALA A 70 2.74 -5.87 -4.10
N SER A 71 2.29 -5.11 -5.09
CA SER A 71 1.49 -3.90 -4.91
C SER A 71 0.33 -3.94 -5.91
N GLU A 72 -0.90 -3.86 -5.40
CA GLU A 72 -2.10 -3.81 -6.23
C GLU A 72 -2.62 -2.37 -6.23
N LYS A 73 -2.72 -1.79 -7.42
CA LYS A 73 -3.40 -0.51 -7.63
C LYS A 73 -4.83 -0.80 -8.05
N GLY A 74 -5.77 0.03 -7.62
CA GLY A 74 -7.15 -0.08 -8.05
C GLY A 74 -7.88 1.24 -8.04
N GLU A 75 -9.12 1.15 -8.48
CA GLU A 75 -10.05 2.27 -8.67
C GLU A 75 -11.27 2.11 -7.77
N MET A 76 -11.88 3.23 -7.40
CA MET A 76 -13.09 3.26 -6.58
C MET A 76 -14.13 4.17 -7.22
N LEU A 77 -15.36 3.69 -7.36
CA LEU A 77 -16.46 4.44 -7.99
C LEU A 77 -16.77 5.77 -7.28
N TRP A 78 -16.63 5.83 -5.95
CA TRP A 78 -16.87 7.06 -5.18
C TRP A 78 -15.67 8.03 -5.18
N ARG A 79 -14.55 7.66 -5.82
CA ARG A 79 -13.34 8.49 -5.97
C ARG A 79 -12.98 8.58 -7.45
N PRO A 80 -13.70 9.41 -8.23
CA PRO A 80 -13.60 9.40 -9.69
C PRO A 80 -12.18 9.70 -10.20
N TRP A 81 -11.38 10.46 -9.45
CA TRP A 81 -9.98 10.73 -9.81
C TRP A 81 -9.11 9.47 -9.85
N THR A 82 -9.49 8.39 -9.17
CA THR A 82 -8.72 7.12 -9.15
C THR A 82 -8.80 6.34 -10.46
N MET A 83 -9.84 6.58 -11.26
CA MET A 83 -9.96 5.98 -12.61
C MET A 83 -8.90 6.54 -13.56
N MET A 84 -8.52 7.81 -13.36
CA MET A 84 -7.45 8.45 -14.14
C MET A 84 -6.07 8.25 -13.50
N TYR A 85 -6.02 8.26 -12.17
CA TYR A 85 -4.78 8.09 -11.40
C TYR A 85 -4.94 6.95 -10.39
N PRO A 86 -4.65 5.69 -10.77
CA PRO A 86 -4.84 4.53 -9.91
C PRO A 86 -4.06 4.65 -8.59
N MET A 87 -4.71 4.32 -7.49
CA MET A 87 -4.15 4.43 -6.14
C MET A 87 -3.68 3.05 -5.65
N PRO A 88 -2.56 2.94 -4.90
CA PRO A 88 -2.19 1.68 -4.24
C PRO A 88 -3.25 1.32 -3.17
N LEU A 89 -3.97 0.22 -3.39
CA LEU A 89 -5.03 -0.27 -2.51
C LEU A 89 -4.51 -1.31 -1.53
N SER A 90 -3.62 -2.18 -2.00
CA SER A 90 -3.01 -3.21 -1.17
C SER A 90 -1.52 -3.34 -1.46
N TYR A 91 -0.77 -3.71 -0.43
CA TYR A 91 0.63 -4.09 -0.60
C TYR A 91 0.96 -5.29 0.29
N THR A 92 1.74 -6.21 -0.27
CA THR A 92 2.24 -7.39 0.44
C THR A 92 3.73 -7.21 0.67
N VAL A 93 4.14 -7.34 1.92
CA VAL A 93 5.54 -7.24 2.34
C VAL A 93 6.00 -8.58 2.87
N LEU A 94 7.20 -8.98 2.44
CA LEU A 94 7.93 -10.15 2.91
C LEU A 94 8.90 -9.72 4.02
N ASP A 95 8.75 -10.29 5.20
CA ASP A 95 9.77 -10.20 6.24
C ASP A 95 10.91 -11.17 5.93
N ARG A 96 11.98 -10.66 5.32
CA ARG A 96 13.16 -11.46 4.96
C ARG A 96 14.06 -11.70 6.16
N ALA A 97 14.08 -10.79 7.14
CA ALA A 97 14.94 -10.89 8.31
C ALA A 97 14.56 -12.10 9.19
N ASN A 98 13.26 -12.39 9.30
CA ASN A 98 12.76 -13.56 10.03
C ASN A 98 12.50 -14.79 9.15
N ALA A 99 12.91 -14.78 7.89
CA ALA A 99 12.74 -15.93 7.02
C ALA A 99 13.66 -17.08 7.45
N GLN A 100 13.07 -18.22 7.83
CA GLN A 100 13.82 -19.43 8.15
C GLN A 100 14.01 -20.24 6.88
N ILE A 101 15.23 -20.26 6.35
CA ILE A 101 15.61 -21.07 5.19
C ILE A 101 16.39 -22.28 5.72
N GLN A 102 15.96 -23.47 5.34
CA GLN A 102 16.60 -24.74 5.69
C GLN A 102 16.87 -25.53 4.40
N ASP A 103 18.12 -25.96 4.23
CA ASP A 103 18.49 -26.90 3.19
C ASP A 103 18.27 -28.32 3.75
N THR A 104 17.33 -29.05 3.15
CA THR A 104 17.04 -30.46 3.48
C THR A 104 17.46 -31.34 2.30
N ASP A 105 17.64 -32.65 2.55
CA ASP A 105 17.94 -33.65 1.51
C ASP A 105 16.89 -33.67 0.39
N GLN A 106 15.69 -33.12 0.63
CA GLN A 106 14.61 -32.98 -0.36
C GLN A 106 14.56 -31.60 -1.05
N GLY A 107 15.59 -30.77 -0.86
CA GLY A 107 15.72 -29.45 -1.48
C GLY A 107 15.57 -28.28 -0.48
N ARG A 108 15.81 -27.05 -0.95
CA ARG A 108 15.71 -25.85 -0.11
C ARG A 108 14.25 -25.54 0.27
N VAL A 109 13.97 -25.45 1.57
CA VAL A 109 12.65 -25.10 2.12
C VAL A 109 12.75 -23.78 2.88
N ALA A 110 11.85 -22.85 2.60
CA ALA A 110 11.79 -21.55 3.27
C ALA A 110 10.45 -21.34 3.97
N ARG A 111 10.51 -20.90 5.23
CA ARG A 111 9.35 -20.53 6.04
C ARG A 111 9.41 -19.05 6.38
N PHE A 112 8.38 -18.30 6.02
CA PHE A 112 8.37 -16.84 6.16
C PHE A 112 6.96 -16.32 6.46
N VAL A 113 6.88 -15.06 6.88
CA VAL A 113 5.62 -14.36 7.13
C VAL A 113 5.41 -13.32 6.04
N LEU A 114 4.21 -13.33 5.46
CA LEU A 114 3.75 -12.26 4.58
C LEU A 114 2.77 -11.37 5.34
N TYR A 115 3.03 -10.07 5.28
CA TYR A 115 2.11 -9.05 5.77
C TYR A 115 1.40 -8.41 4.60
N ARG A 116 0.11 -8.68 4.46
CA ARG A 116 -0.75 -7.98 3.51
C ARG A 116 -1.44 -6.83 4.24
N PHE A 117 -1.20 -5.62 3.75
CA PHE A 117 -1.88 -4.42 4.20
C PHE A 117 -2.94 -4.09 3.17
N ASP A 118 -4.20 -4.16 3.58
CA ASP A 118 -5.33 -3.81 2.74
C ASP A 118 -5.96 -2.51 3.23
N LYS A 119 -6.21 -1.58 2.30
CA LYS A 119 -6.92 -0.33 2.58
C LYS A 119 -8.38 -0.49 2.15
N GLN A 120 -9.14 -1.30 2.89
CA GLN A 120 -10.58 -1.40 2.67
C GLN A 120 -11.32 -0.27 3.41
N HIS A 121 -11.98 0.60 2.62
CA HIS A 121 -13.03 1.53 3.08
C HIS A 121 -12.71 2.46 4.26
N LEU A 122 -11.44 2.89 4.41
CA LEU A 122 -10.90 3.74 5.50
C LEU A 122 -10.34 2.99 6.72
N MET A 123 -10.38 1.65 6.75
CA MET A 123 -9.71 0.86 7.77
C MET A 123 -8.51 0.14 7.16
N SER A 124 -7.34 0.30 7.78
CA SER A 124 -6.17 -0.51 7.45
C SER A 124 -6.25 -1.81 8.24
N THR A 125 -6.53 -2.92 7.58
CA THR A 125 -6.40 -4.24 8.19
C THR A 125 -5.03 -4.80 7.84
N VAL A 126 -4.37 -5.40 8.84
CA VAL A 126 -3.12 -6.12 8.63
C VAL A 126 -3.43 -7.59 8.77
N VAL A 127 -3.28 -8.33 7.69
CA VAL A 127 -3.43 -9.78 7.71
C VAL A 127 -2.04 -10.37 7.62
N SER A 128 -1.56 -10.93 8.73
CA SER A 128 -0.31 -11.69 8.79
C SER A 128 -0.62 -13.17 8.61
N GLN A 129 0.01 -13.82 7.64
CA GLN A 129 -0.11 -15.26 7.43
C GLN A 129 1.28 -15.86 7.27
N ARG A 130 1.47 -17.04 7.86
CA ARG A 130 2.71 -17.82 7.76
C ARG A 130 2.64 -18.69 6.51
N TYR A 131 3.68 -18.67 5.69
CA TYR A 131 3.79 -19.46 4.48
C TYR A 131 5.03 -20.36 4.53
N GLN A 132 4.94 -21.50 3.87
CA GLN A 132 6.08 -22.34 3.55
C GLN A 132 6.19 -22.46 2.03
N LEU A 133 7.41 -22.33 1.51
CA LEU A 133 7.76 -22.45 0.11
C LEU A 133 8.79 -23.57 -0.04
N ILE A 134 8.53 -24.49 -0.95
CA ILE A 134 9.47 -25.55 -1.35
C ILE A 134 10.08 -25.10 -2.69
N CYS A 135 11.36 -24.76 -2.69
CA CYS A 135 12.02 -24.18 -3.87
C CYS A 135 12.09 -25.16 -5.04
N ALA A 136 12.30 -26.46 -4.77
CA ALA A 136 12.38 -27.50 -5.79
C ALA A 136 11.09 -27.67 -6.60
N GLU A 137 9.93 -27.62 -5.92
CA GLU A 137 8.61 -27.83 -6.51
C GLU A 137 7.90 -26.53 -6.93
N LYS A 138 8.47 -25.37 -6.58
CA LYS A 138 7.82 -24.05 -6.74
C LYS A 138 6.44 -23.96 -6.09
N ALA A 139 6.23 -24.77 -5.04
CA ALA A 139 4.96 -24.89 -4.35
C ALA A 139 4.96 -24.09 -3.06
N MET A 140 3.94 -23.24 -2.87
CA MET A 140 3.72 -22.47 -1.65
C MET A 140 2.39 -22.85 -1.00
N PHE A 141 2.34 -22.92 0.32
CA PHE A 141 1.11 -23.16 1.08
C PHE A 141 1.09 -22.39 2.41
N LYS A 142 -0.11 -22.15 2.94
CA LYS A 142 -0.29 -21.49 4.26
C LYS A 142 -0.02 -22.48 5.39
N LEU A 143 0.54 -21.98 6.48
CA LEU A 143 0.70 -22.71 7.74
C LEU A 143 -0.40 -22.30 8.72
N ASN A 144 -0.93 -23.27 9.48
CA ASN A 144 -1.80 -22.98 10.63
C ASN A 144 -0.98 -22.49 11.85
N ASP A 145 -1.65 -22.11 12.94
CA ASP A 145 -0.99 -21.62 14.15
C ASP A 145 -0.09 -22.67 14.81
N ALA A 146 -0.37 -23.96 14.58
CA ALA A 146 0.44 -25.10 15.01
C ALA A 146 1.61 -25.43 14.07
N GLY A 147 1.83 -24.66 12.99
CA GLY A 147 2.92 -24.86 12.05
C GLY A 147 2.72 -26.02 11.05
N GLN A 148 1.49 -26.52 10.92
CA GLN A 148 1.14 -27.57 9.95
C GLN A 148 0.67 -26.94 8.63
N ALA A 149 0.97 -27.63 7.53
CA ALA A 149 0.59 -27.23 6.18
C ALA A 149 -0.93 -27.31 5.96
N LYS A 150 -1.55 -26.21 5.52
CA LYS A 150 -2.90 -26.24 4.93
C LYS A 150 -2.78 -26.53 3.43
N VAL A 151 -2.77 -27.82 3.09
CA VAL A 151 -2.61 -28.32 1.72
C VAL A 151 -3.70 -27.79 0.77
N GLU A 152 -4.90 -27.49 1.29
CA GLU A 152 -6.00 -26.85 0.55
C GLU A 152 -5.66 -25.46 -0.01
N THR A 153 -4.56 -24.84 0.43
CA THR A 153 -4.11 -23.52 -0.02
C THR A 153 -2.82 -23.59 -0.84
N LEU A 154 -2.57 -24.73 -1.47
CA LEU A 154 -1.46 -24.91 -2.41
C LEU A 154 -1.60 -23.90 -3.56
N THR A 155 -0.59 -23.04 -3.70
CA THR A 155 -0.47 -22.09 -4.80
C THR A 155 0.88 -22.34 -5.47
N GLU A 156 0.85 -22.63 -6.77
CA GLU A 156 2.06 -22.76 -7.57
C GLU A 156 2.63 -21.37 -7.89
N LEU A 157 3.93 -21.18 -7.65
CA LEU A 157 4.61 -19.91 -7.89
C LEU A 157 5.37 -19.95 -9.21
N GLN A 158 5.24 -18.87 -10.00
CA GLN A 158 6.08 -18.68 -11.17
C GLN A 158 7.53 -18.35 -10.74
N ALA A 159 8.50 -18.86 -11.50
CA ALA A 159 9.93 -18.73 -11.18
C ALA A 159 10.47 -17.29 -11.35
N ASP A 160 9.78 -16.47 -12.13
CA ASP A 160 10.05 -15.04 -12.33
C ASP A 160 9.41 -14.15 -11.25
N SER A 161 8.58 -14.71 -10.37
CA SER A 161 7.92 -13.93 -9.33
C SER A 161 8.96 -13.29 -8.39
N PRO A 162 8.78 -12.01 -7.99
CA PRO A 162 9.70 -11.33 -7.08
C PRO A 162 9.89 -12.08 -5.76
N LEU A 163 8.84 -12.77 -5.30
CA LEU A 163 8.89 -13.57 -4.08
C LEU A 163 9.80 -14.79 -4.22
N PHE A 164 9.67 -15.55 -5.33
CA PHE A 164 10.50 -16.72 -5.59
C PHE A 164 11.98 -16.32 -5.74
N GLN A 165 12.28 -15.27 -6.52
CA GLN A 165 13.66 -14.83 -6.72
C GLN A 165 14.32 -14.35 -5.42
N ARG A 166 13.59 -13.69 -4.52
CA ARG A 166 14.15 -13.18 -3.26
C ARG A 166 14.44 -14.26 -2.22
N ILE A 167 13.71 -15.38 -2.27
CA ILE A 167 13.83 -16.50 -1.33
C ILE A 167 14.68 -17.65 -1.92
N CYS A 168 14.33 -18.11 -3.12
CA CYS A 168 14.94 -19.28 -3.77
C CYS A 168 16.01 -18.90 -4.82
N GLY A 169 16.12 -17.62 -5.24
CA GLY A 169 17.08 -17.21 -6.29
C GLY A 169 18.56 -17.34 -5.92
N ALA A 170 18.87 -17.70 -4.67
CA ALA A 170 20.23 -18.01 -4.22
C ALA A 170 20.57 -19.51 -4.32
N ASP A 171 19.77 -20.32 -5.01
CA ASP A 171 20.02 -21.76 -5.20
C ASP A 171 21.16 -21.97 -6.20
N PRO A 172 22.36 -22.41 -5.77
CA PRO A 172 23.37 -22.88 -6.70
C PRO A 172 22.90 -24.27 -7.15
N ARG A 173 22.64 -24.42 -8.45
CA ARG A 173 22.41 -25.73 -9.06
C ARG A 173 23.56 -26.69 -8.73
#